data_AF-A0A2E0S136-F1
#
_entry.id   AF-A0A2E0S136-F1
#
_cell.length_a   1.000
_cell.length_b   1.000
_cell.length_c   1.000
_cell.angle_alpha   90.00
_cell.angle_beta   90.00
_cell.angle_gamma   90.00
#
_symmetry.space_group_name_H-M   'P 1'
#
loop_
_entity.id
_entity.type
_entity.pdbx_description
1 polymer ?
#
loop_
_entity_poly.entity_id
_entity_poly.type
_entity_poly.pdbx_seq_one_letter_code
_entity_poly.pdbx_strand_id
1 'polypeptide(L)'
;MGGIGAIVIVDAISTGGRSVSRRVREFALVVPEKSGKPKLITLAGWEPDKDQYIFMDSQLAVSNLSKHLKLDANELEAEINRLRRRLEAWITIGTSTTSEVRKAVHQYYINQD
;
A
#
# COMPACT_ATOMS: atom_id res chain seq x y z
N MET A 1 -15.49 10.85 -14.60
CA MET A 1 -14.11 10.36 -14.42
C MET A 1 -14.17 9.23 -13.41
N GLY A 2 -13.69 8.03 -13.74
CA GLY A 2 -13.57 6.95 -12.76
C GLY A 2 -12.44 7.26 -11.79
N GLY A 3 -12.57 6.84 -10.52
CA GLY A 3 -11.50 6.99 -9.53
C GLY A 3 -10.40 5.93 -9.71
N ILE A 4 -9.17 6.27 -9.35
CA ILE A 4 -8.16 5.25 -9.05
C ILE A 4 -8.53 4.58 -7.73
N GLY A 5 -8.43 3.25 -7.69
CA GLY A 5 -8.64 2.44 -6.49
C GLY A 5 -7.45 1.54 -6.23
N ALA A 6 -7.47 0.83 -5.11
CA ALA A 6 -6.52 -0.22 -4.80
C ALA A 6 -7.27 -1.49 -4.38
N ILE A 7 -6.77 -2.64 -4.82
CA ILE A 7 -7.30 -3.96 -4.45
C ILE A 7 -6.24 -4.67 -3.62
N VAL A 8 -6.66 -5.21 -2.48
CA VAL A 8 -5.87 -6.07 -1.61
C VAL A 8 -6.53 -7.44 -1.60
N ILE A 9 -5.82 -8.45 -2.09
CA ILE A 9 -6.26 -9.84 -2.04
C ILE A 9 -5.55 -10.50 -0.86
N VAL A 10 -6.32 -11.12 0.04
CA VAL A 10 -5.81 -11.73 1.27
C VAL A 10 -6.11 -13.22 1.24
N ASP A 11 -5.09 -14.04 1.44
CA ASP A 11 -5.24 -15.47 1.63
C ASP A 11 -5.20 -15.83 3.12
N ALA A 12 -6.06 -16.78 3.50
CA ALA A 12 -5.96 -17.46 4.79
C ALA A 12 -5.02 -18.66 4.63
N ILE A 13 -3.86 -18.59 5.28
CA ILE A 13 -2.92 -19.70 5.35
C ILE A 13 -3.23 -20.46 6.63
N SER A 14 -3.79 -21.67 6.49
CA SER A 14 -4.01 -22.56 7.62
C SER A 14 -2.69 -23.17 8.06
N THR A 15 -2.17 -22.66 9.17
CA THR A 15 -1.09 -23.31 9.93
C THR A 15 -1.77 -24.24 10.92
N GLY A 16 -1.89 -25.54 10.62
CA GLY A 16 -2.73 -26.50 11.34
C GLY A 16 -2.81 -26.28 12.86
N GLY A 17 -3.99 -25.87 13.34
CA GLY A 17 -4.27 -25.46 14.72
C GLY A 17 -5.29 -24.31 14.82
N ARG A 18 -5.66 -23.89 16.03
CA ARG A 18 -6.64 -22.81 16.32
C ARG A 18 -6.25 -21.41 15.77
N SER A 19 -5.10 -21.28 15.11
CA SER A 19 -4.57 -20.01 14.60
C SER A 19 -4.49 -20.03 13.08
N VAL A 20 -5.24 -19.13 12.44
CA VAL A 20 -5.19 -18.86 11.00
C VAL A 20 -4.22 -17.70 10.78
N SER A 21 -3.13 -17.93 10.06
CA SER A 21 -2.29 -16.83 9.57
C SER A 21 -2.94 -16.21 8.34
N ARG A 22 -2.91 -14.88 8.23
CA ARG A 22 -3.38 -14.16 7.04
C ARG A 22 -2.20 -13.46 6.39
N ARG A 23 -2.10 -13.58 5.08
CA ARG A 23 -1.10 -12.88 4.26
C ARG A 23 -1.81 -12.13 3.15
N VAL A 24 -1.34 -10.93 2.83
CA VAL A 24 -1.76 -10.25 1.61
C VAL A 24 -1.14 -11.03 0.46
N ARG A 25 -1.93 -11.71 -0.36
CA ARG A 25 -1.42 -12.44 -1.52
C ARG A 25 -0.95 -11.48 -2.61
N GLU A 26 -1.75 -10.45 -2.84
CA GLU A 26 -1.53 -9.49 -3.92
C GLU A 26 -2.06 -8.12 -3.54
N PHE A 27 -1.28 -7.09 -3.89
CA PHE A 27 -1.69 -5.70 -3.82
C PHE A 27 -1.57 -5.08 -5.20
N ALA A 28 -2.65 -4.50 -5.72
CA ALA A 28 -2.69 -3.92 -7.05
C ALA A 28 -3.38 -2.55 -7.08
N LEU A 29 -2.85 -1.65 -7.91
CA LEU A 29 -3.49 -0.39 -8.26
C LEU A 29 -4.48 -0.61 -9.40
N VAL A 30 -5.69 -0.08 -9.25
CA VAL A 30 -6.75 -0.09 -10.27
C VAL A 30 -6.77 1.26 -10.96
N VAL A 31 -6.39 1.27 -12.24
CA VAL A 31 -6.34 2.49 -13.06
C VAL A 31 -7.49 2.47 -14.06
N PRO A 32 -8.40 3.47 -14.04
CA PRO A 32 -9.49 3.55 -15.00
C PRO A 32 -8.95 3.88 -16.40
N GLU A 33 -9.37 3.11 -17.41
CA GLU A 33 -9.03 3.37 -18.80
C GLU A 33 -10.26 3.80 -19.61
N LYS A 34 -10.02 4.52 -20.72
CA LYS A 34 -11.06 4.95 -21.66
C LYS A 34 -11.77 3.77 -22.34
N SER A 35 -11.12 2.61 -22.39
CA SER A 35 -11.65 1.35 -22.94
C SER A 35 -12.80 0.77 -22.11
N GLY A 36 -13.06 1.29 -20.91
CA GLY A 36 -14.05 0.76 -19.97
C GLY A 36 -13.57 -0.46 -19.17
N LYS A 37 -12.39 -1.02 -19.50
CA LYS A 37 -11.75 -2.08 -18.73
C LYS A 37 -10.64 -1.47 -17.87
N PRO A 38 -10.71 -1.55 -16.54
CA PRO A 38 -9.65 -0.99 -15.71
C PRO A 38 -8.35 -1.79 -15.89
N LYS A 39 -7.24 -1.08 -15.90
CA LYS A 39 -5.90 -1.67 -15.88
C LYS A 39 -5.51 -1.96 -14.44
N LEU A 40 -5.02 -3.18 -14.19
CA LEU A 40 -4.43 -3.57 -12.92
C LEU A 40 -2.91 -3.44 -13.01
N ILE A 41 -2.31 -2.78 -12.02
CA ILE A 41 -0.86 -2.69 -11.86
C ILE A 41 -0.52 -3.32 -10.51
N THR A 42 0.01 -4.55 -10.52
CA THR A 42 0.45 -5.23 -9.30
C THR A 42 1.64 -4.51 -8.69
N LEU A 43 1.56 -4.23 -7.40
CA LEU A 43 2.54 -3.49 -6.60
C LEU A 43 3.35 -4.41 -5.71
N ALA A 44 2.71 -5.44 -5.15
CA ALA A 44 3.37 -6.45 -4.34
C ALA A 44 2.66 -7.79 -4.47
N GLY A 45 3.44 -8.87 -4.41
CA GLY A 45 2.96 -10.24 -4.34
C GLY A 45 3.62 -11.00 -3.19
N TRP A 46 2.94 -11.98 -2.64
CA TRP A 46 3.48 -12.88 -1.62
C TRP A 46 4.21 -14.06 -2.27
N GLU A 47 5.45 -14.31 -1.84
CA GLU A 47 6.22 -15.50 -2.18
C GLU A 47 6.20 -16.48 -1.00
N PRO A 48 5.33 -17.51 -1.04
CA PRO A 48 5.15 -18.42 0.08
C PRO A 48 6.39 -19.25 0.40
N ASP A 49 7.19 -19.62 -0.60
CA ASP A 49 8.36 -20.48 -0.40
C ASP A 49 9.48 -19.76 0.36
N LYS A 50 9.47 -18.42 0.34
CA LYS A 50 10.47 -17.57 0.99
C LYS A 50 9.92 -16.78 2.18
N ASP A 51 8.63 -16.96 2.52
CA ASP A 51 7.90 -16.17 3.53
C ASP A 51 8.17 -14.65 3.41
N GLN A 52 8.16 -14.12 2.19
CA GLN A 52 8.46 -12.71 1.93
C GLN A 52 7.58 -12.07 0.86
N TYR A 53 7.47 -10.75 0.90
CA TYR A 53 6.82 -9.98 -0.16
C TYR A 53 7.83 -9.63 -1.27
N ILE A 54 7.42 -9.86 -2.52
CA ILE A 54 8.11 -9.38 -3.71
C ILE A 54 7.44 -8.08 -4.14
N PHE A 55 8.20 -6.99 -4.09
CA PHE A 55 7.75 -5.68 -4.56
C PHE A 55 8.01 -5.57 -6.07
N MET A 56 6.97 -5.22 -6.82
CA MET A 56 7.06 -4.97 -8.26
C MET A 56 7.56 -3.55 -8.52
N ASP A 57 8.04 -3.29 -9.75
CA ASP A 57 8.46 -1.95 -10.15
C ASP A 57 7.31 -0.94 -9.99
N SER A 58 7.46 -0.04 -9.03
CA SER A 58 6.46 0.97 -8.69
C SER A 58 6.46 2.17 -9.62
N GLN A 59 7.41 2.32 -10.55
CA GLN A 59 7.48 3.50 -11.42
C GLN A 59 6.23 3.68 -12.27
N LEU A 60 5.69 2.58 -12.82
CA LEU A 60 4.45 2.62 -13.59
C LEU A 60 3.26 3.04 -12.71
N ALA A 61 3.21 2.57 -11.47
CA ALA A 61 2.16 2.91 -10.52
C ALA A 61 2.23 4.38 -10.10
N VAL A 62 3.43 4.86 -9.74
CA VAL A 62 3.69 6.27 -9.40
C VAL A 62 3.34 7.18 -10.57
N SER A 63 3.72 6.83 -11.80
CA SER A 63 3.40 7.61 -13.00
C SER A 63 1.89 7.69 -13.28
N ASN A 64 1.14 6.60 -13.05
CA ASN A 64 -0.31 6.62 -13.24
C ASN A 64 -1.01 7.41 -12.12
N LEU A 65 -0.55 7.24 -10.89
CA LEU A 65 -1.09 7.95 -9.74
C LEU A 65 -0.81 9.45 -9.82
N SER A 66 0.38 9.87 -10.24
CA SER A 66 0.77 11.28 -10.40
C SER A 66 -0.12 11.97 -11.44
N LYS A 67 -0.34 11.34 -12.60
CA LYS A 67 -1.26 11.84 -13.65
C LYS A 67 -2.69 12.02 -13.14
N HIS A 68 -3.16 11.10 -12.30
CA HIS A 68 -4.52 11.15 -11.76
C HIS A 68 -4.68 12.23 -10.69
N LEU A 69 -3.71 12.33 -9.78
CA LEU A 69 -3.70 13.33 -8.72
C LEU A 69 -3.28 14.73 -9.20
N LYS A 70 -2.77 14.84 -10.44
CA LYS A 70 -2.18 16.05 -11.02
C LYS A 70 -1.03 16.60 -10.16
N LEU A 71 -0.17 15.69 -9.71
CA LEU A 71 1.03 15.98 -8.92
C LEU A 71 2.28 15.67 -9.75
N ASP A 72 3.40 16.30 -9.41
CA ASP A 72 4.69 15.88 -9.95
C ASP A 72 5.04 14.46 -9.49
N ALA A 73 5.62 13.67 -10.39
CA ALA A 73 5.92 12.27 -10.10
C ALA A 73 7.03 12.12 -9.06
N ASN A 74 8.02 13.01 -9.06
CA ASN A 74 9.12 12.98 -8.09
C ASN A 74 8.64 13.43 -6.71
N GLU A 75 7.78 14.46 -6.65
CA GLU A 75 7.14 14.91 -5.41
C GLU A 75 6.28 13.79 -4.79
N LEU A 76 5.48 13.11 -5.60
CA LEU A 76 4.66 11.98 -5.16
C LEU A 76 5.53 10.84 -4.62
N GLU A 77 6.61 10.49 -5.33
CA GLU A 77 7.52 9.44 -4.91
C GLU A 77 8.25 9.80 -3.60
N ALA A 78 8.68 11.06 -3.46
CA ALA A 78 9.29 11.58 -2.24
C ALA A 78 8.32 11.48 -1.05
N GLU A 79 7.05 11.85 -1.25
CA GLU A 79 6.04 11.77 -0.19
C GLU A 79 5.70 10.32 0.19
N ILE A 80 5.58 9.42 -0.79
CA ILE A 80 5.41 7.97 -0.52
C ILE A 80 6.58 7.44 0.32
N ASN A 81 7.81 7.80 -0.03
CA ASN A 81 9.01 7.38 0.70
C ASN A 81 9.10 8.01 2.10
N ARG A 82 8.58 9.23 2.29
CA ARG A 82 8.48 9.88 3.61
C ARG A 82 7.48 9.15 4.49
N LEU A 83 6.28 8.85 3.98
CA LEU A 83 5.24 8.11 4.69
C LEU A 83 5.71 6.70 5.08
N ARG A 84 6.41 6.00 4.17
CA ARG A 84 6.99 4.68 4.45
C ARG A 84 7.93 4.71 5.65
N ARG A 85 8.94 5.60 5.62
CA ARG A 85 9.91 5.75 6.72
C ARG A 85 9.25 6.05 8.06
N ARG A 86 8.13 6.79 8.04
CA ARG A 86 7.38 7.10 9.26
C ARG A 86 6.62 5.89 9.81
N LEU A 87 5.99 5.10 8.94
CA LEU A 87 5.34 3.84 9.32
C LEU A 87 6.36 2.87 9.92
N GLU A 88 7.53 2.73 9.29
CA GLU A 88 8.65 1.93 9.80
C GLU A 88 9.10 2.39 11.20
N ALA A 89 9.18 3.72 11.41
CA ALA A 89 9.51 4.28 12.72
C ALA A 89 8.44 3.95 13.78
N TRP A 90 7.15 4.03 13.45
CA TRP A 90 6.05 3.67 14.36
C TRP A 90 6.05 2.19 14.75
N ILE A 91 6.31 1.31 13.78
CA ILE A 91 6.49 -0.11 14.04
C ILE A 91 7.68 -0.34 14.99
N THR A 92 8.80 0.33 14.73
CA THR A 92 10.04 0.20 15.53
C THR A 92 9.84 0.63 16.99
N ILE A 93 9.07 1.69 17.24
CA ILE A 93 8.78 2.16 18.60
C ILE A 93 7.64 1.40 19.30
N GLY A 94 7.11 0.35 18.67
CA GLY A 94 6.08 -0.52 19.26
C GLY A 94 4.66 0.05 19.21
N THR A 95 4.39 1.04 18.35
CA THR A 95 3.01 1.53 18.10
C THR A 95 2.23 0.40 17.40
N SER A 96 1.47 -0.37 18.18
CA SER A 96 0.93 -1.66 17.71
C SER A 96 -0.57 -1.79 17.90
N THR A 97 -1.20 -0.92 18.70
CA THR A 97 -2.67 -0.90 18.83
C THR A 97 -3.32 0.00 17.79
N THR A 98 -4.55 -0.33 17.38
CA THR A 98 -5.36 0.48 16.47
C THR A 98 -5.54 1.92 16.96
N SER A 99 -5.61 2.13 18.29
CA SER A 99 -5.76 3.46 18.90
C SER A 99 -4.50 4.31 18.75
N GLU A 100 -3.32 3.72 19.04
CA GLU A 100 -2.04 4.41 18.92
C GLU A 100 -1.71 4.75 17.47
N VAL A 101 -1.94 3.80 16.55
CA VAL A 101 -1.78 4.03 15.12
C VAL A 101 -2.71 5.16 14.65
N ARG A 102 -3.98 5.15 15.06
CA ARG A 102 -4.92 6.23 14.73
C ARG A 102 -4.45 7.59 15.24
N LYS A 103 -3.97 7.66 16.49
CA LYS A 103 -3.46 8.90 17.09
C LYS A 103 -2.22 9.40 16.33
N ALA A 104 -1.31 8.50 15.99
CA ALA A 104 -0.09 8.83 15.25
C ALA A 104 -0.40 9.34 13.82
N VAL A 105 -1.35 8.71 13.12
CA VAL A 105 -1.86 9.17 11.83
C VAL A 105 -2.53 10.54 11.95
N HIS A 106 -3.37 10.74 12.97
CA HIS A 106 -4.05 12.01 13.16
C HIS A 106 -3.07 13.16 13.44
N GLN A 107 -2.07 12.92 14.30
CA GLN A 107 -0.99 13.87 14.56
C GLN A 107 -0.18 14.20 13.30
N TYR A 108 0.00 13.25 12.39
CA TYR A 108 0.68 13.51 11.12
C TYR A 108 -0.06 14.56 10.30
N TYR A 109 -1.38 14.40 10.11
CA TYR A 109 -2.16 15.31 9.28
C TYR A 109 -2.40 16.68 9.93
N ILE A 110 -2.42 16.75 11.27
CA ILE A 110 -2.54 18.04 11.98
C ILE A 110 -1.24 18.83 11.95
N ASN A 111 -0.07 18.18 12.05
CA ASN A 111 1.23 18.87 12.10
C ASN A 111 1.78 19.24 10.71
N GLN A 112 0.97 19.15 9.65
CA GLN A 112 1.33 19.55 8.28
C GLN A 112 0.72 20.90 7.88
N ASP A 113 -0.10 21.50 8.76
CA ASP A 113 -0.52 22.91 8.71
C ASP A 113 0.51 23.80 9.46
#